data_AF-A0A845MBP9-F1
#
_entry.id   AF-A0A845MBP9-F1
#
_cell.length_a   1.000
_cell.length_b   1.000
_cell.length_c   1.000
_cell.angle_alpha   90.00
_cell.angle_beta   90.00
_cell.angle_gamma   90.00
#
_symmetry.space_group_name_H-M   'P 1'
#
loop_
_entity.id
_entity.type
_entity.pdbx_description
1 polymer ?
#
loop_
_entity_poly.entity_id
_entity_poly.type
_entity_poly.pdbx_seq_one_letter_code
_entity_poly.pdbx_strand_id
1 'polypeptide(L)'
;MTDRTARLGPLLARAEEALNAGRFADMHAALEDVFAVDPGSLAGLWTYTHGTRFAKDDPVLARIEAFLAQAGLADPLRAQLLFMRAKARDDLGEHEAGFEDVVAANRLKGVRFDDAGMAALTRALIAAVEAAPDIRLPPSGPRMVFVLGMPRSGTSLASQMLAAHPEITNLGERVALGPALARPGTGRNPHLAFLEGLDRSRLQAARAAYLEGVPDHGIFIDKMPENYVFAWAIPMLFPDAQIIHMRRDRRATSRSVRLTSCLQAPRAFVTTANAAATASSIDRWLVSSVTASGAGFRGAAARLSSRSSRARTSARTSA
;
A
#
# COMPACT_ATOMS: atom_id res chain seq x y z
N MET A 1 6.31 -17.77 -30.56
CA MET A 1 6.15 -17.00 -29.30
C MET A 1 7.47 -16.75 -28.58
N THR A 2 8.39 -17.71 -28.53
CA THR A 2 9.67 -17.62 -27.78
C THR A 2 10.60 -16.50 -28.29
N ASP A 3 10.71 -16.30 -29.61
CA ASP A 3 11.54 -15.24 -30.20
C ASP A 3 10.97 -13.82 -29.92
N ARG A 4 9.65 -13.67 -29.97
CA ARG A 4 8.98 -12.38 -29.69
C ARG A 4 9.20 -11.93 -28.25
N THR A 5 9.01 -12.82 -27.28
CA THR A 5 9.22 -12.52 -25.86
C THR A 5 10.69 -12.26 -25.54
N ALA A 6 11.60 -13.01 -26.16
CA ALA A 6 13.05 -12.80 -26.01
C ALA A 6 13.51 -11.43 -26.51
N ARG A 7 12.92 -10.93 -27.61
CA ARG A 7 13.20 -9.59 -28.15
C ARG A 7 12.56 -8.46 -27.35
N LEU A 8 11.36 -8.67 -26.78
CA LEU A 8 10.64 -7.64 -26.02
C LEU A 8 11.27 -7.33 -24.67
N GLY A 9 11.80 -8.33 -23.97
CA GLY A 9 12.33 -8.18 -22.61
C GLY A 9 13.37 -7.06 -22.46
N PRO A 10 14.46 -7.06 -23.25
CA PRO A 10 15.50 -6.03 -23.18
C PRO A 10 14.99 -4.62 -23.54
N LEU A 11 14.07 -4.52 -24.52
CA LEU A 11 13.51 -3.24 -24.96
C LEU A 11 12.62 -2.62 -23.87
N LEU A 12 11.78 -3.45 -23.23
CA LEU A 12 10.95 -3.03 -22.11
C LEU A 12 11.80 -2.59 -20.91
N ALA A 13 12.85 -3.35 -20.57
CA ALA A 13 13.76 -2.99 -19.48
C ALA A 13 14.43 -1.63 -19.73
N ARG A 14 14.89 -1.36 -20.96
CA ARG A 14 15.45 -0.06 -21.34
C ARG A 14 14.43 1.07 -21.21
N ALA A 15 13.18 0.86 -21.66
CA ALA A 15 12.12 1.85 -21.54
C ALA A 15 11.77 2.14 -20.07
N GLU A 16 11.67 1.11 -19.24
CA GLU A 16 11.41 1.24 -17.79
C GLU A 16 12.55 1.93 -17.05
N GLU A 17 13.80 1.61 -17.38
CA GLU A 17 14.97 2.28 -16.81
C GLU A 17 14.97 3.78 -17.16
N ALA A 18 14.73 4.12 -18.43
CA ALA A 18 14.65 5.51 -18.88
C ALA A 18 13.51 6.28 -18.20
N LEU A 19 12.33 5.65 -18.04
CA LEU A 19 11.21 6.21 -17.29
C LEU A 19 11.60 6.51 -15.84
N ASN A 20 12.21 5.53 -15.16
CA ASN A 20 12.60 5.67 -13.76
C ASN A 20 13.69 6.74 -13.55
N ALA A 21 14.54 6.95 -14.55
CA ALA A 21 15.56 7.99 -14.55
C ALA A 21 15.06 9.36 -15.06
N GLY A 22 13.79 9.48 -15.46
CA GLY A 22 13.22 10.72 -16.02
C GLY A 22 13.72 11.08 -17.41
N ARG A 23 14.35 10.15 -18.14
CA ARG A 23 14.83 10.34 -19.52
C ARG A 23 13.72 10.02 -20.52
N PHE A 24 12.73 10.91 -20.62
CA PHE A 24 11.52 10.66 -21.41
C PHE A 24 11.79 10.43 -22.91
N ALA A 25 12.72 11.17 -23.52
CA ALA A 25 13.07 10.97 -24.94
C ALA A 25 13.65 9.56 -25.20
N ASP A 26 14.53 9.08 -24.32
CA ASP A 26 15.10 7.73 -24.41
C ASP A 26 14.01 6.66 -24.21
N MET A 27 13.08 6.92 -23.29
CA MET A 27 11.92 6.06 -23.05
C MET A 27 11.05 5.98 -24.31
N HIS A 28 10.74 7.10 -24.96
CA HIS A 28 9.95 7.12 -26.20
C HIS A 28 10.64 6.35 -27.33
N ALA A 29 11.93 6.57 -27.55
CA ALA A 29 12.70 5.83 -28.56
C ALA A 29 12.70 4.31 -28.28
N ALA A 30 12.89 3.89 -27.03
CA ALA A 30 12.81 2.48 -26.67
C ALA A 30 11.39 1.91 -26.87
N LEU A 31 10.35 2.70 -26.63
CA LEU A 31 8.97 2.29 -26.85
C LEU A 31 8.62 2.17 -28.34
N GLU A 32 9.21 2.98 -29.23
CA GLU A 32 9.07 2.78 -30.68
C GLU A 32 9.55 1.39 -31.09
N ASP A 33 10.71 0.96 -30.59
CA ASP A 33 11.23 -0.40 -30.82
C ASP A 33 10.29 -1.48 -30.25
N VAL A 34 9.74 -1.27 -29.05
CA VAL A 34 8.76 -2.19 -28.44
C VAL A 34 7.52 -2.32 -29.33
N PHE A 35 6.97 -1.21 -29.80
CA PHE A 35 5.75 -1.20 -30.60
C PHE A 35 5.98 -1.70 -32.03
N ALA A 36 7.21 -1.63 -32.55
CA ALA A 36 7.58 -2.27 -33.82
C ALA A 36 7.54 -3.81 -33.71
N VAL A 37 7.87 -4.37 -32.53
CA VAL A 37 7.83 -5.82 -32.28
C VAL A 37 6.43 -6.31 -31.88
N ASP A 38 5.76 -5.57 -31.00
CA ASP A 38 4.40 -5.86 -30.55
C ASP A 38 3.63 -4.56 -30.27
N PRO A 39 2.80 -4.09 -31.23
CA PRO A 39 1.94 -2.93 -31.03
C PRO A 39 0.98 -3.08 -29.84
N GLY A 40 0.70 -4.32 -29.41
CA GLY A 40 -0.14 -4.67 -28.28
C GLY A 40 0.59 -4.99 -26.99
N SER A 41 1.89 -4.68 -26.91
CA SER A 41 2.66 -4.84 -25.69
C SER A 41 2.02 -4.05 -24.56
N LEU A 42 1.30 -4.74 -23.67
CA LEU A 42 0.62 -4.11 -22.53
C LEU A 42 1.59 -3.36 -21.64
N ALA A 43 2.80 -3.91 -21.43
CA ALA A 43 3.86 -3.26 -20.68
C ALA A 43 4.33 -1.97 -21.39
N GLY A 44 4.49 -1.99 -22.72
CA GLY A 44 4.83 -0.79 -23.49
C GLY A 44 3.76 0.30 -23.40
N LEU A 45 2.48 -0.08 -23.57
CA LEU A 45 1.34 0.84 -23.41
C LEU A 45 1.29 1.42 -21.99
N TRP A 46 1.57 0.59 -20.98
CA TRP A 46 1.62 1.01 -19.57
C TRP A 46 2.74 2.03 -19.32
N THR A 47 3.96 1.73 -19.78
CA THR A 47 5.14 2.60 -19.63
C THR A 47 4.90 3.94 -20.33
N TYR A 48 4.37 3.93 -21.56
CA TYR A 48 4.00 5.17 -22.27
C TYR A 48 2.99 6.00 -21.47
N THR A 49 1.92 5.35 -20.98
CA THR A 49 0.84 6.00 -20.23
C THR A 49 1.35 6.72 -18.99
N HIS A 50 2.34 6.16 -18.30
CA HIS A 50 2.90 6.73 -17.07
C HIS A 50 4.01 7.75 -17.31
N GLY A 51 4.69 7.70 -18.46
CA GLY A 51 5.77 8.62 -18.82
C GLY A 51 5.38 9.78 -19.74
N THR A 52 4.17 9.77 -20.31
CA THR A 52 3.79 10.71 -21.39
C THR A 52 2.43 11.33 -21.13
N ARG A 53 2.27 12.64 -21.29
CA ARG A 53 0.96 13.29 -21.33
C ARG A 53 0.32 13.10 -22.70
N PHE A 54 -0.91 12.60 -22.76
CA PHE A 54 -1.60 12.33 -24.02
C PHE A 54 -2.04 13.63 -24.73
N ALA A 55 -2.03 13.58 -26.06
CA ALA A 55 -2.61 14.58 -26.94
C ALA A 55 -3.79 13.99 -27.74
N LYS A 56 -4.61 14.86 -28.35
CA LYS A 56 -5.87 14.45 -29.00
C LYS A 56 -5.69 13.38 -30.08
N ASP A 57 -4.59 13.44 -30.81
CA ASP A 57 -4.28 12.54 -31.93
C ASP A 57 -3.11 11.59 -31.60
N ASP A 58 -2.95 11.25 -30.31
CA ASP A 58 -1.86 10.39 -29.86
C ASP A 58 -2.04 8.96 -30.41
N PRO A 59 -1.04 8.42 -31.15
CA PRO A 59 -1.15 7.10 -31.77
C PRO A 59 -1.24 5.97 -30.74
N VAL A 60 -0.74 6.16 -29.52
CA VAL A 60 -0.82 5.17 -28.44
C VAL A 60 -2.23 5.13 -27.84
N LEU A 61 -2.93 6.27 -27.77
CA LEU A 61 -4.34 6.29 -27.39
C LEU A 61 -5.19 5.50 -28.40
N ALA A 62 -4.98 5.73 -29.71
CA ALA A 62 -5.66 4.98 -30.75
C ALA A 62 -5.41 3.45 -30.63
N ARG A 63 -4.18 3.04 -30.26
CA ARG A 63 -3.88 1.62 -29.97
C ARG A 63 -4.69 1.10 -28.78
N ILE A 64 -4.71 1.83 -27.66
CA ILE A 64 -5.48 1.44 -26.45
C ILE A 64 -6.96 1.24 -26.80
N GLU A 65 -7.54 2.17 -27.57
CA GLU A 65 -8.94 2.10 -27.99
C GLU A 65 -9.22 0.93 -28.93
N ALA A 66 -8.33 0.67 -29.89
CA ALA A 66 -8.42 -0.48 -30.77
C ALA A 66 -8.39 -1.80 -29.99
N PHE A 67 -7.54 -1.93 -28.96
CA PHE A 67 -7.55 -3.10 -28.09
C PHE A 67 -8.85 -3.22 -27.30
N LEU A 68 -9.35 -2.15 -26.70
CA LEU A 68 -10.61 -2.17 -25.95
C LEU A 68 -11.83 -2.62 -26.78
N ALA A 69 -11.81 -2.36 -28.09
CA ALA A 69 -12.85 -2.75 -29.04
C ALA A 69 -12.84 -4.26 -29.36
N GLN A 70 -11.77 -4.99 -29.06
CA GLN A 70 -11.70 -6.43 -29.31
C GLN A 70 -12.67 -7.20 -28.40
N ALA A 71 -13.37 -8.17 -29.00
CA ALA A 71 -14.20 -9.12 -28.27
C ALA A 71 -13.31 -10.16 -27.55
N GLY A 72 -13.79 -10.68 -26.42
CA GLY A 72 -13.11 -11.78 -25.71
C GLY A 72 -11.87 -11.40 -24.90
N LEU A 73 -11.58 -10.10 -24.69
CA LEU A 73 -10.54 -9.69 -23.75
C LEU A 73 -10.85 -10.18 -22.34
N ALA A 74 -9.88 -10.83 -21.70
CA ALA A 74 -9.97 -11.20 -20.30
C ALA A 74 -10.12 -9.95 -19.41
N ASP A 75 -10.96 -10.04 -18.38
CA ASP A 75 -11.28 -8.94 -17.47
C ASP A 75 -10.05 -8.20 -16.91
N PRO A 76 -8.96 -8.86 -16.47
CA PRO A 76 -7.78 -8.16 -15.97
C PRO A 76 -7.10 -7.27 -17.02
N LEU A 77 -7.07 -7.73 -18.27
CA LEU A 77 -6.49 -6.98 -19.39
C LEU A 77 -7.39 -5.80 -19.77
N ARG A 78 -8.70 -6.03 -19.88
CA ARG A 78 -9.69 -4.98 -20.14
C ARG A 78 -9.66 -3.91 -19.05
N ALA A 79 -9.54 -4.30 -17.78
CA ALA A 79 -9.42 -3.35 -16.67
C ALA A 79 -8.16 -2.47 -16.79
N GLN A 80 -7.01 -3.04 -17.15
CA GLN A 80 -5.77 -2.26 -17.33
C GLN A 80 -5.90 -1.25 -18.47
N LEU A 81 -6.44 -1.65 -19.62
CA LEU A 81 -6.65 -0.75 -20.75
C LEU A 81 -7.63 0.39 -20.43
N LEU A 82 -8.69 0.10 -19.65
CA LEU A 82 -9.61 1.13 -19.18
C LEU A 82 -8.92 2.14 -18.25
N PHE A 83 -8.00 1.72 -17.37
CA PHE A 83 -7.20 2.68 -16.59
C PHE A 83 -6.29 3.55 -17.47
N MET A 84 -5.69 2.97 -18.52
CA MET A 84 -4.85 3.73 -19.45
C MET A 84 -5.68 4.76 -20.23
N ARG A 85 -6.84 4.37 -20.76
CA ARG A 85 -7.76 5.30 -21.44
C ARG A 85 -8.30 6.36 -20.50
N ALA A 86 -8.64 6.00 -19.26
CA ALA A 86 -9.07 6.96 -18.25
C ALA A 86 -8.02 8.06 -18.03
N LYS A 87 -6.75 7.67 -17.93
CA LYS A 87 -5.64 8.62 -17.80
C LYS A 87 -5.53 9.51 -19.03
N ALA A 88 -5.60 8.94 -20.23
CA ALA A 88 -5.55 9.72 -21.47
C ALA A 88 -6.70 10.74 -21.55
N ARG A 89 -7.93 10.33 -21.22
CA ARG A 89 -9.09 11.21 -21.12
C ARG A 89 -8.91 12.32 -20.10
N ASP A 90 -8.30 12.03 -18.95
CA ASP A 90 -7.96 13.05 -17.95
C ASP A 90 -6.97 14.09 -18.49
N ASP A 91 -5.93 13.66 -19.22
CA ASP A 91 -4.96 14.56 -19.86
C ASP A 91 -5.61 15.49 -20.91
N LEU A 92 -6.64 14.99 -21.60
CA LEU A 92 -7.43 15.68 -22.62
C LEU A 92 -8.55 16.57 -22.03
N GLY A 93 -8.78 16.53 -20.73
CA GLY A 93 -9.85 17.29 -20.05
C GLY A 93 -11.23 16.60 -20.06
N GLU A 94 -11.31 15.35 -20.54
CA GLU A 94 -12.54 14.54 -20.59
C GLU A 94 -12.79 13.81 -19.25
N HIS A 95 -12.80 14.56 -18.15
CA HIS A 95 -12.75 14.01 -16.80
C HIS A 95 -13.92 13.07 -16.45
N GLU A 96 -15.12 13.37 -16.94
CA GLU A 96 -16.32 12.56 -16.68
C GLU A 96 -16.22 11.19 -17.36
N ALA A 97 -15.93 11.17 -18.67
CA ALA A 97 -15.70 9.94 -19.42
C ALA A 97 -14.50 9.13 -18.90
N GLY A 98 -13.43 9.81 -18.47
CA GLY A 98 -12.30 9.16 -17.81
C GLY A 98 -12.69 8.52 -16.47
N PHE A 99 -13.56 9.15 -15.69
CA PHE A 99 -14.05 8.57 -14.44
C PHE A 99 -14.93 7.34 -14.68
N GLU A 100 -15.78 7.35 -15.71
CA GLU A 100 -16.58 6.18 -16.08
C GLU A 100 -15.70 4.96 -16.42
N ASP A 101 -14.59 5.18 -17.13
CA ASP A 101 -13.60 4.14 -17.42
C ASP A 101 -12.99 3.55 -16.15
N VAL A 102 -12.64 4.40 -15.18
CA VAL A 102 -12.15 3.95 -13.87
C VAL A 102 -13.19 3.11 -13.13
N VAL A 103 -14.47 3.51 -13.18
CA VAL A 103 -15.55 2.73 -12.57
C VAL A 103 -15.69 1.37 -13.25
N ALA A 104 -15.69 1.33 -14.57
CA ALA A 104 -15.77 0.09 -15.34
C ALA A 104 -14.56 -0.83 -15.04
N ALA A 105 -13.35 -0.28 -15.01
CA ALA A 105 -12.12 -1.01 -14.70
C ALA A 105 -12.16 -1.65 -13.30
N ASN A 106 -12.64 -0.89 -12.30
CA ASN A 106 -12.74 -1.40 -10.93
C ASN A 106 -13.84 -2.46 -10.77
N ARG A 107 -14.95 -2.37 -11.53
CA ARG A 107 -15.98 -3.42 -11.54
C ARG A 107 -15.44 -4.76 -12.05
N LEU A 108 -14.64 -4.74 -13.11
CA LEU A 108 -14.03 -5.93 -13.71
C LEU A 108 -13.06 -6.66 -12.77
N LYS A 109 -12.49 -5.96 -11.78
CA LYS A 109 -11.64 -6.62 -10.77
C LYS A 109 -12.45 -7.55 -9.86
N GLY A 110 -13.78 -7.42 -9.80
CA GLY A 110 -14.66 -8.32 -9.03
C GLY A 110 -14.43 -8.31 -7.51
N VAL A 111 -13.64 -7.36 -6.98
CA VAL A 111 -13.26 -7.33 -5.57
C VAL A 111 -14.43 -6.82 -4.73
N ARG A 112 -14.93 -7.68 -3.83
CA ARG A 112 -15.85 -7.29 -2.76
C ARG A 112 -15.07 -7.06 -1.48
N PHE A 113 -15.35 -5.96 -0.79
CA PHE A 113 -14.75 -5.67 0.50
C PHE A 113 -15.76 -5.92 1.62
N ASP A 114 -15.36 -6.72 2.61
CA ASP A 114 -16.15 -6.99 3.81
C ASP A 114 -15.80 -5.97 4.91
N ASP A 115 -16.52 -4.85 4.89
CA ASP A 115 -16.43 -3.80 5.91
C ASP A 115 -16.61 -4.36 7.33
N ALA A 116 -17.61 -5.24 7.51
CA ALA A 116 -18.00 -5.75 8.81
C ALA A 116 -16.95 -6.73 9.36
N GLY A 117 -16.50 -7.68 8.53
CA GLY A 117 -15.44 -8.61 8.87
C GLY A 117 -14.12 -7.90 9.18
N MET A 118 -13.78 -6.85 8.43
CA MET A 118 -12.57 -6.08 8.72
C MET A 118 -12.64 -5.31 10.03
N ALA A 119 -13.79 -4.67 10.29
CA ALA A 119 -14.00 -3.98 11.56
C ALA A 119 -13.97 -4.97 12.75
N ALA A 120 -14.53 -6.18 12.57
CA ALA A 120 -14.48 -7.24 13.59
C ALA A 120 -13.05 -7.74 13.85
N LEU A 121 -12.28 -8.02 12.80
CA LEU A 121 -10.89 -8.45 12.94
C LEU A 121 -10.03 -7.37 13.61
N THR A 122 -10.22 -6.10 13.24
CA THR A 122 -9.50 -4.97 13.84
C THR A 122 -9.76 -4.88 15.34
N ARG A 123 -11.03 -5.01 15.77
CA ARG A 123 -11.39 -5.02 17.20
C ARG A 123 -10.77 -6.21 17.93
N ALA A 124 -10.81 -7.40 17.33
CA ALA A 124 -10.22 -8.60 17.91
C ALA A 124 -8.69 -8.47 18.08
N LEU A 125 -8.00 -7.89 17.09
CA LEU A 125 -6.56 -7.66 17.15
C LEU A 125 -6.19 -6.65 18.24
N ILE A 126 -6.91 -5.53 18.34
CA ILE A 126 -6.70 -4.54 19.40
C ILE A 126 -6.86 -5.19 20.78
N ALA A 127 -7.95 -5.92 21.00
CA ALA A 127 -8.20 -6.59 22.28
C ALA A 127 -7.13 -7.64 22.61
N ALA A 128 -6.67 -8.41 21.61
CA ALA A 128 -5.61 -9.40 21.80
C ALA A 128 -4.25 -8.74 22.14
N VAL A 129 -3.92 -7.62 21.49
CA VAL A 129 -2.70 -6.86 21.79
C VAL A 129 -2.76 -6.25 23.19
N GLU A 130 -3.92 -5.72 23.62
CA GLU A 130 -4.12 -5.17 24.96
C GLU A 130 -4.01 -6.23 26.06
N ALA A 131 -4.43 -7.47 25.77
CA ALA A 131 -4.32 -8.60 26.71
C ALA A 131 -2.94 -9.29 26.69
N ALA A 132 -2.12 -9.04 25.67
CA ALA A 132 -0.80 -9.64 25.53
C ALA A 132 0.18 -9.07 26.58
N PRO A 133 1.18 -9.86 27.02
CA PRO A 133 2.21 -9.36 27.92
C PRO A 133 3.08 -8.30 27.23
N ASP A 134 3.47 -7.24 27.94
CA ASP A 134 4.41 -6.22 27.45
C ASP A 134 5.84 -6.77 27.48
N ILE A 135 6.14 -7.64 26.51
CA ILE A 135 7.47 -8.22 26.30
C ILE A 135 8.16 -7.42 25.22
N ARG A 136 9.33 -6.87 25.57
CA ARG A 136 10.23 -6.23 24.62
C ARG A 136 11.55 -6.99 24.61
N LEU A 137 12.06 -7.22 23.41
CA LEU A 137 13.41 -7.71 23.23
C LEU A 137 14.41 -6.60 23.58
N PRO A 138 15.67 -6.90 23.91
CA PRO A 138 16.70 -5.85 24.00
C PRO A 138 17.01 -5.28 22.59
N PRO A 139 17.49 -4.03 22.50
CA PRO A 139 18.05 -3.49 21.26
C PRO A 139 19.16 -4.41 20.74
N SER A 140 19.11 -4.76 19.45
CA SER A 140 20.08 -5.66 18.81
C SER A 140 19.91 -5.59 17.30
N GLY A 141 21.02 -5.69 16.56
CA GLY A 141 21.02 -5.63 15.10
C GLY A 141 20.94 -4.19 14.58
N PRO A 142 20.45 -3.99 13.35
CA PRO A 142 20.41 -2.67 12.74
C PRO A 142 19.28 -1.80 13.29
N ARG A 143 19.40 -0.49 13.12
CA ARG A 143 18.33 0.46 13.48
C ARG A 143 17.30 0.51 12.37
N MET A 144 16.03 0.27 12.72
CA MET A 144 14.94 0.23 11.75
C MET A 144 14.10 1.51 11.77
N VAL A 145 13.72 1.98 10.60
CA VAL A 145 12.73 3.06 10.40
C VAL A 145 11.58 2.50 9.60
N PHE A 146 10.38 2.49 10.18
CA PHE A 146 9.18 2.01 9.51
C PHE A 146 8.35 3.18 8.99
N VAL A 147 8.16 3.27 7.68
CA VAL A 147 7.29 4.28 7.05
C VAL A 147 5.95 3.64 6.71
N LEU A 148 4.94 3.98 7.50
CA LEU A 148 3.61 3.35 7.50
C LEU A 148 2.52 4.34 7.08
N GLY A 149 1.34 3.83 6.77
CA GLY A 149 0.14 4.62 6.58
C GLY A 149 -0.73 4.06 5.46
N MET A 150 -1.64 4.87 4.96
CA MET A 150 -2.43 4.47 3.80
C MET A 150 -1.57 4.50 2.53
N PRO A 151 -1.72 3.55 1.59
CA PRO A 151 -1.16 3.72 0.25
C PRO A 151 -1.61 5.04 -0.35
N ARG A 152 -0.73 5.66 -1.17
CA ARG A 152 -0.97 6.97 -1.80
C ARG A 152 -1.03 8.16 -0.82
N SER A 153 -0.61 7.97 0.43
CA SER A 153 -0.44 9.06 1.42
C SER A 153 0.91 9.78 1.33
N GLY A 154 1.80 9.39 0.40
CA GLY A 154 3.13 9.99 0.25
C GLY A 154 4.25 9.22 0.95
N THR A 155 4.02 7.97 1.37
CA THR A 155 5.03 7.10 1.99
C THR A 155 6.29 6.93 1.14
N SER A 156 6.16 6.80 -0.19
CA SER A 156 7.34 6.69 -1.07
C SER A 156 8.16 7.98 -1.11
N LEU A 157 7.53 9.15 -1.11
CA LEU A 157 8.24 10.43 -1.06
C LEU A 157 9.00 10.57 0.25
N ALA A 158 8.35 10.24 1.38
CA ALA A 158 8.99 10.29 2.69
C ALA A 158 10.20 9.35 2.77
N SER A 159 10.09 8.11 2.28
CA SER A 159 11.22 7.17 2.29
C SER A 159 12.34 7.59 1.34
N GLN A 160 12.04 8.20 0.19
CA GLN A 160 13.03 8.79 -0.70
C GLN A 160 13.78 9.96 -0.04
N MET A 161 13.06 10.86 0.64
CA MET A 161 13.69 11.99 1.36
C MET A 161 14.64 11.50 2.46
N LEU A 162 14.25 10.47 3.21
CA LEU A 162 15.11 9.89 4.26
C LEU A 162 16.34 9.19 3.65
N ALA A 163 16.15 8.45 2.55
CA ALA A 163 17.22 7.74 1.85
C ALA A 163 18.19 8.65 1.09
N ALA A 164 17.91 9.95 1.01
CA ALA A 164 18.88 10.93 0.50
C ALA A 164 20.07 11.12 1.45
N HIS A 165 19.95 10.70 2.72
CA HIS A 165 21.07 10.70 3.66
C HIS A 165 21.98 9.49 3.43
N PRO A 166 23.31 9.65 3.33
CA PRO A 166 24.24 8.57 2.93
C PRO A 166 24.28 7.38 3.90
N GLU A 167 23.94 7.57 5.17
CA GLU A 167 23.91 6.49 6.18
C GLU A 167 22.58 5.72 6.23
N ILE A 168 21.57 6.12 5.46
CA ILE A 168 20.23 5.54 5.51
C ILE A 168 19.95 4.78 4.21
N THR A 169 19.69 3.48 4.32
CA THR A 169 19.37 2.62 3.18
C THR A 169 17.89 2.27 3.15
N ASN A 170 17.23 2.47 2.01
CA ASN A 170 15.84 2.11 1.81
C ASN A 170 15.73 0.67 1.30
N LEU A 171 15.10 -0.21 2.08
CA LEU A 171 14.90 -1.61 1.71
C LEU A 171 13.65 -1.82 0.82
N GLY A 172 12.89 -0.76 0.52
CA GLY A 172 11.68 -0.84 -0.30
C GLY A 172 10.46 -1.34 0.48
N GLU A 173 9.54 -2.00 -0.24
CA GLU A 173 8.30 -2.59 0.31
C GLU A 173 8.55 -4.04 0.73
N ARG A 174 8.89 -4.26 2.01
CA ARG A 174 9.15 -5.61 2.53
C ARG A 174 7.87 -6.26 3.06
N VAL A 175 7.51 -7.40 2.48
CA VAL A 175 6.42 -8.27 2.97
C VAL A 175 6.94 -9.23 4.05
N ALA A 176 7.66 -8.71 5.05
CA ALA A 176 8.37 -9.52 6.05
C ALA A 176 7.62 -9.64 7.40
N LEU A 177 7.00 -8.56 7.88
CA LEU A 177 6.33 -8.56 9.19
C LEU A 177 5.13 -9.51 9.25
N GLY A 178 4.31 -9.55 8.19
CA GLY A 178 3.15 -10.43 8.14
C GLY A 178 3.52 -11.91 8.37
N PRO A 179 4.38 -12.49 7.51
CA PRO A 179 4.86 -13.86 7.70
C PRO A 179 5.57 -14.09 9.04
N ALA A 180 6.42 -13.16 9.50
CA ALA A 180 7.13 -13.28 10.76
C ALA A 180 6.21 -13.28 12.00
N LEU A 181 5.05 -12.64 11.90
CA LEU A 181 4.05 -12.52 12.96
C LEU A 181 2.83 -13.44 12.75
N ALA A 182 3.04 -14.59 12.12
CA ALA A 182 1.99 -15.56 11.84
C ALA A 182 2.20 -16.87 12.62
N ARG A 183 1.13 -17.41 13.20
CA ARG A 183 1.07 -18.80 13.71
C ARG A 183 0.01 -19.59 12.93
N PRO A 184 0.36 -20.18 11.77
CA PRO A 184 -0.58 -20.92 10.94
C PRO A 184 -0.98 -22.26 11.58
N GLY A 185 -1.96 -22.95 10.98
CA GLY A 185 -2.37 -24.30 11.41
C GLY A 185 -3.22 -24.38 12.68
N THR A 186 -3.69 -23.25 13.20
CA THR A 186 -4.48 -23.18 14.45
C THR A 186 -6.00 -23.15 14.24
N GLY A 187 -6.46 -23.12 12.98
CA GLY A 187 -7.88 -22.92 12.65
C GLY A 187 -8.42 -21.52 12.96
N ARG A 188 -7.57 -20.60 13.44
CA ARG A 188 -7.89 -19.19 13.73
C ARG A 188 -7.10 -18.27 12.81
N ASN A 189 -7.37 -16.96 12.88
CA ASN A 189 -6.53 -15.98 12.20
C ASN A 189 -5.07 -16.10 12.71
N PRO A 190 -4.07 -16.25 11.82
CA PRO A 190 -2.70 -16.56 12.22
C PRO A 190 -2.04 -15.46 13.04
N HIS A 191 -2.42 -14.20 12.88
CA HIS A 191 -1.86 -13.08 13.63
C HIS A 191 -2.48 -12.95 15.03
N LEU A 192 -3.76 -13.31 15.19
CA LEU A 192 -4.36 -13.45 16.52
C LEU A 192 -3.74 -14.64 17.27
N ALA A 193 -3.57 -15.77 16.57
CA ALA A 193 -2.94 -16.96 17.14
C ALA A 193 -1.48 -16.72 17.55
N PHE A 194 -0.77 -15.80 16.88
CA PHE A 194 0.59 -15.43 17.25
C PHE A 194 0.67 -14.84 18.68
N LEU A 195 -0.34 -14.04 19.07
CA LEU A 195 -0.41 -13.38 20.38
C LEU A 195 -0.76 -14.34 21.53
N GLU A 196 -1.37 -15.49 21.24
CA GLU A 196 -1.76 -16.47 22.25
C GLU A 196 -0.54 -17.12 22.92
N GLY A 197 -0.37 -16.89 24.22
CA GLY A 197 0.81 -17.38 24.94
C GLY A 197 2.11 -16.80 24.36
N LEU A 198 2.09 -15.52 23.97
CA LEU A 198 3.26 -14.82 23.47
C LEU A 198 4.37 -14.84 24.53
N ASP A 199 5.56 -15.26 24.12
CA ASP A 199 6.77 -15.28 24.94
C ASP A 199 7.94 -14.60 24.22
N ARG A 200 9.07 -14.48 24.93
CA ARG A 200 10.29 -13.87 24.39
C ARG A 200 10.88 -14.69 23.23
N SER A 201 10.81 -16.01 23.30
CA SER A 201 11.35 -16.91 22.26
C SER A 201 10.66 -16.70 20.92
N ARG A 202 9.32 -16.57 20.92
CA ARG A 202 8.54 -16.29 19.72
C ARG A 202 8.86 -14.92 19.11
N LEU A 203 9.05 -13.89 19.95
CA LEU A 203 9.49 -12.58 19.47
C LEU A 203 10.91 -12.65 18.86
N GLN A 204 11.83 -13.42 19.46
CA GLN A 204 13.17 -13.62 18.90
C GLN A 204 13.12 -14.31 17.53
N ALA A 205 12.32 -15.36 17.39
CA ALA A 205 12.10 -16.04 16.11
C ALA A 205 11.50 -15.09 15.05
N ALA A 206 10.50 -14.29 15.44
CA ALA A 206 9.89 -13.30 14.54
C ALA A 206 10.89 -12.19 14.13
N ARG A 207 11.73 -11.70 15.06
CA ARG A 207 12.81 -10.74 14.74
C ARG A 207 13.80 -11.35 13.75
N ALA A 208 14.24 -12.59 14.00
CA ALA A 208 15.19 -13.28 13.13
C ALA A 208 14.62 -13.48 11.72
N ALA A 209 13.37 -13.94 11.60
CA ALA A 209 12.68 -14.08 10.32
C ALA A 209 12.53 -12.73 9.60
N TYR A 210 12.23 -11.65 10.33
CA TYR A 210 12.15 -10.31 9.73
C TYR A 210 13.50 -9.81 9.21
N LEU A 211 14.59 -10.08 9.93
CA LEU A 211 15.93 -9.62 9.57
C LEU A 211 16.62 -10.49 8.51
N GLU A 212 15.98 -11.56 8.02
CA GLU A 212 16.51 -12.35 6.92
C GLU A 212 16.79 -11.47 5.69
N GLY A 213 18.05 -11.50 5.22
CA GLY A 213 18.54 -10.69 4.11
C GLY A 213 18.80 -9.21 4.44
N VAL A 214 18.69 -8.79 5.70
CA VAL A 214 19.03 -7.43 6.15
C VAL A 214 20.44 -7.43 6.75
N PRO A 215 21.33 -6.49 6.39
CA PRO A 215 22.64 -6.38 7.04
C PRO A 215 22.53 -6.12 8.54
N ASP A 216 23.49 -6.66 9.31
CA ASP A 216 23.47 -6.60 10.78
C ASP A 216 23.71 -5.19 11.36
N HIS A 217 24.22 -4.26 10.56
CA HIS A 217 24.54 -2.90 10.96
C HIS A 217 24.09 -1.88 9.91
N GLY A 218 23.65 -0.72 10.37
CA GLY A 218 23.15 0.37 9.53
C GLY A 218 21.82 0.94 10.02
N ILE A 219 21.31 1.92 9.28
CA ILE A 219 19.97 2.48 9.46
C ILE A 219 19.16 2.11 8.22
N PHE A 220 18.11 1.30 8.40
CA PHE A 220 17.31 0.80 7.29
C PHE A 220 15.88 1.29 7.35
N ILE A 221 15.36 1.71 6.21
CA ILE A 221 13.95 2.04 6.04
C ILE A 221 13.22 0.82 5.49
N ASP A 222 12.17 0.39 6.19
CA ASP A 222 11.13 -0.47 5.64
C ASP A 222 9.90 0.40 5.35
N LYS A 223 9.63 0.62 4.07
CA LYS A 223 8.46 1.37 3.61
C LYS A 223 7.48 0.37 3.05
N MET A 224 6.59 -0.13 3.90
CA MET A 224 5.44 -0.94 3.52
C MET A 224 4.21 -0.33 4.21
N PRO A 225 3.38 0.45 3.49
CA PRO A 225 2.30 1.22 4.11
C PRO A 225 1.41 0.37 5.02
N GLU A 226 1.06 -0.83 4.56
CA GLU A 226 0.18 -1.82 5.19
C GLU A 226 0.73 -2.41 6.50
N ASN A 227 2.03 -2.26 6.78
CA ASN A 227 2.62 -2.68 8.05
C ASN A 227 2.03 -1.91 9.25
N TYR A 228 1.18 -0.90 9.02
CA TYR A 228 0.34 -0.28 10.04
C TYR A 228 -0.46 -1.31 10.88
N VAL A 229 -0.87 -2.44 10.31
CA VAL A 229 -1.59 -3.51 11.04
C VAL A 229 -0.71 -4.16 12.11
N PHE A 230 0.61 -4.16 11.90
CA PHE A 230 1.62 -4.78 12.76
C PHE A 230 2.39 -3.78 13.61
N ALA A 231 1.97 -2.51 13.65
CA ALA A 231 2.70 -1.46 14.38
C ALA A 231 2.82 -1.73 15.88
N TRP A 232 1.98 -2.60 16.46
CA TRP A 232 2.06 -3.05 17.85
C TRP A 232 3.29 -3.91 18.11
N ALA A 233 3.72 -4.70 17.12
CA ALA A 233 4.82 -5.64 17.23
C ALA A 233 6.17 -4.93 17.08
N ILE A 234 6.21 -3.84 16.30
CA ILE A 234 7.45 -3.10 16.00
C ILE A 234 8.22 -2.73 17.28
N PRO A 235 7.65 -2.07 18.31
CA PRO A 235 8.39 -1.75 19.53
C PRO A 235 8.73 -2.98 20.40
N MET A 236 8.05 -4.11 20.21
CA MET A 236 8.40 -5.38 20.88
C MET A 236 9.61 -6.04 20.22
N LEU A 237 9.64 -6.01 18.88
CA LEU A 237 10.68 -6.58 18.05
C LEU A 237 11.89 -5.65 17.88
N PHE A 238 11.74 -4.33 17.91
CA PHE A 238 12.80 -3.35 17.66
C PHE A 238 12.57 -2.13 18.56
N PRO A 239 13.03 -2.17 19.83
CA PRO A 239 12.73 -1.14 20.82
C PRO A 239 13.25 0.26 20.45
N ASP A 240 14.29 0.33 19.62
CA ASP A 240 14.94 1.55 19.14
C ASP A 240 14.43 1.99 17.75
N ALA A 241 13.49 1.25 17.16
CA ALA A 241 12.94 1.58 15.85
C ALA A 241 12.12 2.88 15.89
N GLN A 242 12.21 3.64 14.79
CA GLN A 242 11.38 4.81 14.57
C GLN A 242 10.18 4.43 13.69
N ILE A 243 8.99 4.90 14.04
CA ILE A 243 7.78 4.71 13.24
C ILE A 243 7.32 6.07 12.70
N ILE A 244 7.33 6.22 11.39
CA ILE A 244 6.83 7.41 10.68
C ILE A 244 5.48 7.04 10.07
N HIS A 245 4.41 7.61 10.63
CA HIS A 245 3.06 7.39 10.13
C HIS A 245 2.60 8.54 9.22
N MET A 246 2.47 8.24 7.93
CA MET A 246 2.04 9.20 6.91
C MET A 246 0.53 9.40 6.92
N ARG A 247 0.10 10.65 7.03
CA ARG A 247 -1.31 11.04 7.03
C ARG A 247 -1.57 12.02 5.89
N ARG A 248 -2.60 11.72 5.09
CA ARG A 248 -3.09 12.56 3.99
C ARG A 248 -4.62 12.63 4.06
N ASP A 249 -5.22 13.67 3.49
CA ASP A 249 -6.67 13.77 3.37
C ASP A 249 -7.21 12.48 2.72
N ARG A 250 -8.21 11.88 3.37
CA ARG A 250 -8.75 10.58 2.96
C ARG A 250 -9.44 10.62 1.62
N ARG A 251 -10.10 11.73 1.27
CA ARG A 251 -10.71 11.92 -0.05
C ARG A 251 -9.62 11.93 -1.12
N ALA A 252 -8.51 12.61 -0.86
CA ALA A 252 -7.37 12.63 -1.77
C ALA A 252 -6.74 11.24 -1.92
N THR A 253 -6.55 10.51 -0.81
CA THR A 253 -6.04 9.14 -0.84
C THR A 253 -6.99 8.17 -1.54
N SER A 254 -8.28 8.18 -1.21
CA SER A 254 -9.30 7.33 -1.85
C SER A 254 -9.42 7.63 -3.33
N ARG A 255 -9.42 8.90 -3.73
CA ARG A 255 -9.41 9.30 -5.15
C ARG A 255 -8.18 8.73 -5.85
N SER A 256 -6.99 8.91 -5.27
CA SER A 256 -5.75 8.37 -5.87
C SER A 256 -5.77 6.84 -5.98
N VAL A 257 -6.21 6.13 -4.94
CA VAL A 257 -6.32 4.66 -4.96
C VAL A 257 -7.32 4.18 -6.00
N ARG A 258 -8.42 4.89 -6.19
CA ARG A 258 -9.46 4.54 -7.17
C ARG A 258 -9.01 4.76 -8.60
N LEU A 259 -8.31 5.86 -8.86
CA LEU A 259 -7.84 6.25 -10.20
C LEU A 259 -6.64 5.44 -10.67
N THR A 260 -5.80 4.95 -9.74
CA THR A 260 -4.64 4.12 -10.08
C THR A 260 -5.00 2.64 -9.94
N SER A 261 -4.48 1.78 -10.82
CA SER A 261 -4.61 0.33 -10.65
C SER A 261 -3.73 -0.17 -9.50
N CYS A 262 -4.04 0.21 -8.27
CA CYS A 262 -3.37 -0.29 -7.07
C CYS A 262 -3.88 -1.71 -6.78
N LEU A 263 -3.11 -2.71 -7.18
CA LEU A 263 -3.36 -4.12 -6.82
C LEU A 263 -3.15 -4.39 -5.32
N GLN A 264 -2.34 -3.57 -4.65
CA GLN A 264 -1.91 -3.76 -3.25
C GLN A 264 -2.62 -2.86 -2.24
N ALA A 265 -3.39 -1.85 -2.65
CA ALA A 265 -4.05 -0.98 -1.68
C ALA A 265 -5.03 -1.78 -0.81
N PRO A 266 -5.11 -1.54 0.53
CA PRO A 266 -6.10 -2.16 1.37
C PRO A 266 -7.47 -2.01 0.73
N ARG A 267 -8.04 -3.17 0.41
CA ARG A 267 -9.19 -3.41 -0.48
C ARG A 267 -10.47 -2.65 -0.09
N ALA A 268 -10.48 -1.98 1.06
CA ALA A 268 -11.57 -1.19 1.63
C ALA A 268 -11.87 0.12 0.87
N PHE A 269 -10.91 0.65 0.12
CA PHE A 269 -10.99 2.03 -0.38
C PHE A 269 -11.26 2.15 -1.88
N VAL A 270 -11.21 1.03 -2.61
CA VAL A 270 -11.54 1.00 -4.04
C VAL A 270 -13.05 1.11 -4.26
N THR A 271 -13.86 0.66 -3.29
CA THR A 271 -15.30 0.38 -3.51
C THR A 271 -16.28 1.20 -2.67
N THR A 272 -15.94 1.74 -1.49
CA THR A 272 -16.94 2.42 -0.64
C THR A 272 -16.42 3.62 0.17
N ALA A 273 -17.36 4.49 0.59
CA ALA A 273 -17.14 5.62 1.48
C ALA A 273 -16.71 5.25 2.92
N ASN A 274 -16.71 3.95 3.28
CA ASN A 274 -16.45 3.44 4.64
C ASN A 274 -14.97 3.23 4.99
N ALA A 275 -14.11 3.17 3.98
CA ALA A 275 -12.75 3.69 3.98
C ALA A 275 -12.38 4.57 5.21
N ALA A 276 -13.11 5.67 5.43
CA ALA A 276 -12.80 6.62 6.47
C ALA A 276 -12.95 6.08 7.91
N ALA A 277 -13.84 5.13 8.19
CA ALA A 277 -14.07 4.64 9.54
C ALA A 277 -12.95 3.71 10.03
N THR A 278 -12.47 2.82 9.16
CA THR A 278 -11.38 1.87 9.47
C THR A 278 -10.04 2.60 9.58
N ALA A 279 -9.74 3.52 8.65
CA ALA A 279 -8.58 4.40 8.77
C ALA A 279 -8.64 5.29 10.04
N SER A 280 -9.81 5.75 10.48
CA SER A 280 -9.95 6.50 11.74
C SER A 280 -9.60 5.68 12.98
N SER A 281 -9.98 4.41 13.01
CA SER A 281 -9.71 3.55 14.17
C SER A 281 -8.24 3.17 14.23
N ILE A 282 -7.63 2.88 13.07
CA ILE A 282 -6.20 2.60 12.93
C ILE A 282 -5.37 3.87 13.18
N ASP A 283 -5.72 5.03 12.60
CA ASP A 283 -5.06 6.31 12.86
C ASP A 283 -5.08 6.64 14.36
N ARG A 284 -6.23 6.49 15.02
CA ARG A 284 -6.36 6.75 16.46
C ARG A 284 -5.53 5.77 17.28
N TRP A 285 -5.54 4.49 16.90
CA TRP A 285 -4.78 3.46 17.57
C TRP A 285 -3.27 3.63 17.39
N LEU A 286 -2.79 3.91 16.16
CA LEU A 286 -1.39 4.23 15.85
C LEU A 286 -0.93 5.49 16.58
N VAL A 287 -1.75 6.55 16.58
CA VAL A 287 -1.41 7.77 17.33
C VAL A 287 -1.33 7.45 18.82
N SER A 288 -2.23 6.64 19.38
CA SER A 288 -2.17 6.25 20.79
C SER A 288 -0.99 5.32 21.12
N SER A 289 -0.59 4.41 20.21
CA SER A 289 0.50 3.47 20.44
C SER A 289 1.87 4.11 20.24
N VAL A 290 2.02 4.98 19.24
CA VAL A 290 3.24 5.77 18.98
C VAL A 290 3.47 6.81 20.08
N THR A 291 2.43 7.52 20.55
CA THR A 291 2.59 8.46 21.67
C THR A 291 2.85 7.76 23.01
N ALA A 292 2.31 6.55 23.22
CA ALA A 292 2.60 5.73 24.40
C ALA A 292 3.98 5.03 24.34
N SER A 293 4.68 5.07 23.20
CA SER A 293 6.06 4.58 23.12
C SER A 293 7.04 5.54 23.84
N GLY A 294 6.70 6.84 23.90
CA GLY A 294 7.46 7.86 24.66
C GLY A 294 7.13 7.91 26.16
N ALA A 295 5.99 7.34 26.58
CA ALA A 295 5.59 7.22 27.99
C ALA A 295 4.77 5.95 28.15
N GLY A 296 5.34 4.93 28.82
CA GLY A 296 4.83 3.57 29.02
C GLY A 296 3.36 3.28 28.70
N PHE A 297 3.13 2.15 28.03
CA PHE A 297 1.91 1.66 27.35
C PHE A 297 0.58 1.65 28.15
N ARG A 298 0.54 2.10 29.41
CA ARG A 298 -0.64 2.00 30.30
C ARG A 298 -1.57 3.22 30.31
N GLY A 299 -1.23 4.32 29.64
CA GLY A 299 -1.93 5.62 29.84
C GLY A 299 -3.09 5.98 28.90
N ALA A 300 -3.27 5.30 27.76
CA ALA A 300 -4.18 5.80 26.70
C ALA A 300 -5.65 5.39 26.87
N ALA A 301 -5.94 4.27 27.54
CA ALA A 301 -7.30 3.73 27.67
C ALA A 301 -8.23 4.59 28.57
N ALA A 302 -7.68 5.24 29.60
CA ALA A 302 -8.47 6.01 30.56
C ALA A 302 -9.15 7.28 29.96
N ARG A 303 -8.69 7.75 28.79
CA ARG A 303 -9.24 8.97 28.15
C ARG A 303 -10.26 8.67 27.05
N LEU A 304 -10.38 7.42 26.60
CA LEU A 304 -11.32 7.03 25.53
C LEU A 304 -12.68 6.59 26.08
N SER A 305 -12.75 6.04 27.30
CA SER A 305 -14.02 5.70 27.95
C SER A 305 -14.82 6.94 28.38
N SER A 306 -14.15 8.03 28.76
CA SER A 306 -14.79 9.26 29.26
C SER A 306 -15.31 10.21 28.17
N ARG A 307 -14.87 10.06 26.91
CA ARG A 307 -15.40 10.84 25.77
C ARG A 307 -16.56 10.17 25.04
N SER A 308 -16.67 8.84 25.11
CA SER A 308 -17.82 8.11 24.56
C SER A 308 -19.13 8.36 25.33
N SER A 309 -19.06 8.69 26.63
CA SER A 309 -20.25 8.95 27.45
C SER A 309 -20.81 10.37 27.25
N ARG A 310 -19.97 11.37 26.97
CA ARG A 310 -20.40 12.76 26.73
C ARG A 310 -21.00 13.00 25.34
N ALA A 311 -20.71 12.15 24.35
CA ALA A 311 -21.27 12.28 23.01
C ALA A 311 -22.69 11.68 22.83
N ARG A 312 -23.21 10.94 23.82
CA ARG A 312 -24.57 10.37 23.78
C ARG A 312 -25.62 11.19 24.53
N THR A 313 -25.22 12.18 25.32
CA THR A 313 -26.14 12.97 26.16
C THR A 313 -26.59 14.29 25.53
N SER A 314 -26.00 14.75 24.42
CA SER A 314 -26.36 16.03 23.78
C SER A 314 -27.33 15.91 22.59
N ALA A 315 -27.90 14.73 22.33
CA ALA A 315 -28.79 14.49 21.19
C ALA A 315 -30.25 14.15 21.60
N ARG A 316 -30.67 14.49 22.82
CA ARG A 316 -32.01 14.12 23.34
C ARG A 316 -32.83 15.27 23.94
N THR A 317 -32.48 16.51 23.67
CA THR A 317 -33.25 17.70 24.09
C THR A 317 -33.35 18.71 22.95
N SER A 318 -34.19 18.38 21.97
CA SER A 318 -34.85 19.35 21.08
C SER A 318 -35.92 18.62 20.25
N ALA A 319 -37.05 18.35 20.90
CA ALA A 319 -38.36 18.13 20.31
C ALA A 319 -39.38 18.64 21.32
#